data_AF-A0A849TK62-F1
#
_entry.id   AF-A0A849TK62-F1
#
_cell.length_a   1.000
_cell.length_b   1.000
_cell.length_c   1.000
_cell.angle_alpha   90.00
_cell.angle_beta   90.00
_cell.angle_gamma   90.00
#
_symmetry.space_group_name_H-M   'P 1'
#
loop_
_entity.id
_entity.type
_entity.pdbx_description
1 polymer ?
#
loop_
_entity_poly.entity_id
_entity_poly.type
_entity_poly.pdbx_seq_one_letter_code
_entity_poly.pdbx_strand_id
1 'polypeptide(L)'
;MYQNNRTLEKNLIDLRNGPKTIPANKLSEFERQKIIKIATSEKYRDKSPWEIVPMLADSEGIFIGSESSFYRVLKKKSYWPTEEKVKGEQWIASTFNCKGPNEIWSWILPI
;
A
#
# COMPACT_ATOMS: atom_id res chain seq x y z
N MET A 1 49.45 2.29 14.06
CA MET A 1 49.05 2.83 15.38
C MET A 1 47.62 3.35 15.26
N TYR A 2 46.60 2.48 15.34
CA TYR A 2 45.19 2.92 15.37
C TYR A 2 44.65 2.63 16.76
N GLN A 3 44.50 3.67 17.57
CA GLN A 3 43.78 3.58 18.84
C GLN A 3 42.28 3.73 18.60
N ASN A 4 41.56 2.68 19.03
CA ASN A 4 40.26 2.70 19.70
C ASN A 4 39.17 3.65 19.19
N ASN A 5 38.23 3.12 18.40
CA ASN A 5 36.85 3.64 18.28
C ASN A 5 35.83 2.50 18.15
N ARG A 6 36.00 1.37 18.87
CA ARG A 6 35.14 0.18 18.74
C ARG A 6 34.00 0.08 19.77
N THR A 7 33.61 1.20 20.38
CA THR A 7 32.61 1.18 21.49
C THR A 7 31.38 2.05 21.26
N LEU A 8 31.23 2.72 20.10
CA LEU A 8 30.08 3.61 19.85
C LEU A 8 29.06 3.09 18.82
N GLU A 9 29.34 1.99 18.11
CA GLU A 9 28.43 1.45 17.06
C GLU A 9 27.50 0.34 17.57
N LYS A 10 26.89 0.50 18.76
CA LYS A 10 26.05 -0.58 19.31
C LYS A 10 24.60 -0.22 19.65
N ASN A 11 24.07 0.91 19.17
CA ASN A 11 22.67 1.27 19.40
C ASN A 11 22.08 2.18 18.28
N LEU A 12 22.22 1.81 17.01
CA LEU A 12 21.48 2.45 15.89
C LEU A 12 20.25 1.63 15.46
N ILE A 13 19.59 0.97 16.40
CA ILE A 13 18.44 0.10 16.10
C ILE A 13 17.30 0.55 17.01
N ASP A 14 16.13 0.81 16.40
CA ASP A 14 14.95 1.26 17.11
C ASP A 14 14.55 0.27 18.21
N LEU A 15 14.61 0.72 19.47
CA LEU A 15 14.31 -0.05 20.68
C LEU A 15 12.84 0.05 21.11
N ARG A 16 11.97 0.64 20.28
CA ARG A 16 10.53 0.73 20.59
C ARG A 16 9.95 -0.67 20.71
N ASN A 17 9.61 -1.05 21.93
CA ASN A 17 8.88 -2.27 22.21
C ASN A 17 7.44 -2.06 21.74
N GLY A 18 7.08 -2.70 20.63
CA GLY A 18 5.72 -2.64 20.09
C GLY A 18 4.68 -3.09 21.12
N PRO A 19 3.40 -2.71 20.93
CA PRO A 19 2.34 -3.09 21.85
C PRO A 19 2.27 -4.62 21.98
N LYS A 20 2.43 -5.11 23.22
CA LYS A 20 2.37 -6.54 23.57
C LYS A 20 0.94 -7.08 23.64
N THR A 21 -0.04 -6.18 23.60
CA THR A 21 -1.46 -6.52 23.69
C THR A 21 -2.05 -6.69 22.30
N ILE A 22 -2.94 -7.68 22.20
CA ILE A 22 -3.71 -7.90 20.97
C ILE A 22 -4.81 -6.85 20.93
N PRO A 23 -4.97 -6.07 19.84
CA PRO A 23 -6.03 -5.08 19.76
C PRO A 23 -7.40 -5.75 19.80
N ALA A 24 -8.35 -5.16 20.52
CA ALA A 24 -9.71 -5.70 20.69
C ALA A 24 -10.43 -5.92 19.35
N ASN A 25 -10.20 -5.03 18.37
CA ASN A 25 -10.79 -5.10 17.03
C ASN A 25 -10.01 -6.03 16.08
N LYS A 26 -9.32 -7.03 16.61
CA LYS A 26 -8.60 -8.00 15.77
C LYS A 26 -9.62 -8.93 15.13
N LEU A 27 -9.70 -8.90 13.80
CA LEU A 27 -10.46 -9.88 13.04
C LEU A 27 -10.03 -11.31 13.44
N SER A 28 -11.02 -12.10 13.83
CA SER A 28 -10.90 -13.52 14.08
C SER A 28 -10.47 -14.27 12.82
N GLU A 29 -9.95 -15.48 12.98
CA GLU A 29 -9.53 -16.29 11.84
C GLU A 29 -10.73 -16.68 10.95
N PHE A 30 -11.90 -16.87 11.54
CA PHE A 30 -13.13 -17.17 10.80
C PHE A 30 -13.56 -16.02 9.90
N GLU A 31 -13.54 -14.77 10.40
CA GLU A 31 -13.86 -13.58 9.61
C GLU A 31 -12.86 -13.38 8.47
N ARG A 32 -11.57 -13.63 8.73
CA ARG A 32 -10.53 -13.58 7.69
C ARG A 32 -10.80 -14.57 6.56
N GLN A 33 -11.13 -15.82 6.90
CA GLN A 33 -11.48 -16.84 5.91
C GLN A 33 -12.74 -16.45 5.13
N LYS A 34 -13.74 -15.87 5.79
CA LYS A 34 -14.96 -15.37 5.13
C LYS A 34 -14.63 -14.27 4.11
N ILE A 35 -13.78 -13.31 4.48
CA ILE A 35 -13.30 -12.26 3.56
C ILE A 35 -12.66 -12.86 2.31
N ILE A 36 -11.77 -13.85 2.49
CA ILE A 36 -11.09 -14.49 1.37
C ILE A 36 -12.08 -15.24 0.48
N LYS A 37 -13.02 -15.98 1.08
CA LYS A 37 -14.04 -16.72 0.34
C LYS A 37 -14.91 -15.79 -0.52
N ILE A 38 -15.26 -14.62 0.02
CA ILE A 38 -16.05 -13.62 -0.72
C ILE A 38 -15.23 -13.01 -1.84
N ALA A 39 -13.99 -12.58 -1.57
CA ALA A 39 -13.12 -11.98 -2.58
C ALA A 39 -12.80 -12.93 -3.74
N THR A 40 -12.72 -14.25 -3.49
CA THR A 40 -12.51 -15.27 -4.54
C THR A 40 -13.81 -15.71 -5.23
N SER A 41 -14.98 -15.32 -4.69
CA SER A 41 -16.28 -15.67 -5.25
C SER A 41 -16.48 -15.04 -6.63
N GLU A 42 -17.17 -15.75 -7.51
CA GLU A 42 -17.38 -15.35 -8.91
C GLU A 42 -18.08 -13.98 -9.04
N LYS A 43 -18.92 -13.62 -8.07
CA LYS A 43 -19.62 -12.32 -8.01
C LYS A 43 -18.71 -11.11 -7.72
N TYR A 44 -17.55 -11.35 -7.09
CA TYR A 44 -16.68 -10.30 -6.54
C TYR A 44 -15.21 -10.42 -7.00
N ARG A 45 -14.87 -11.44 -7.80
CA ARG A 45 -13.50 -11.73 -8.25
C ARG A 45 -12.83 -10.54 -8.92
N ASP A 46 -13.57 -9.80 -9.74
CA ASP A 46 -13.03 -8.67 -10.52
C ASP A 46 -13.24 -7.31 -9.82
N LYS A 47 -13.73 -7.31 -8.58
CA LYS A 47 -14.05 -6.09 -7.83
C LYS A 47 -12.99 -5.77 -6.80
N SER A 48 -12.72 -4.48 -6.64
CA SER A 48 -11.84 -3.98 -5.60
C SER A 48 -12.53 -4.03 -4.23
N PRO A 49 -11.77 -4.12 -3.11
CA PRO A 49 -12.34 -4.11 -1.76
C PRO A 49 -13.23 -2.90 -1.46
N TRP A 50 -12.95 -1.75 -2.06
CA TRP A 50 -13.78 -0.55 -1.97
C TRP A 50 -15.17 -0.75 -2.62
N GLU A 51 -15.30 -1.59 -3.64
CA GLU A 51 -16.60 -1.94 -4.24
C GLU A 51 -17.30 -3.08 -3.49
N ILE A 52 -16.52 -4.04 -3.00
CA ILE A 52 -17.05 -5.23 -2.32
C ILE A 52 -17.75 -4.86 -1.01
N VAL A 53 -17.14 -3.99 -0.20
CA VAL A 53 -17.68 -3.59 1.12
C VAL A 53 -19.08 -2.96 1.02
N PRO A 54 -19.32 -1.91 0.21
CA PRO A 54 -20.66 -1.34 0.06
C PRO A 54 -21.63 -2.35 -0.57
N MET A 55 -21.21 -3.13 -1.57
CA MET A 55 -22.11 -4.15 -2.15
C MET A 55 -22.56 -5.21 -1.15
N LEU A 56 -21.70 -5.63 -0.22
CA LEU A 56 -22.06 -6.56 0.85
C LEU A 56 -23.05 -5.92 1.84
N ALA A 57 -22.84 -4.65 2.19
CA ALA A 57 -23.73 -3.91 3.07
C ALA A 57 -25.11 -3.70 2.43
N ASP A 58 -25.16 -3.34 1.15
CA ASP A 58 -26.40 -2.96 0.47
C ASP A 58 -27.24 -4.18 0.05
N SER A 59 -26.61 -5.23 -0.48
CA SER A 59 -27.34 -6.38 -1.03
C SER A 59 -27.63 -7.48 -0.01
N GLU A 60 -26.70 -7.73 0.92
CA GLU A 60 -26.79 -8.82 1.88
C GLU A 60 -27.02 -8.29 3.30
N GLY A 61 -26.78 -7.00 3.57
CA GLY A 61 -26.88 -6.43 4.91
C GLY A 61 -25.76 -6.89 5.86
N ILE A 62 -24.68 -7.50 5.33
CA ILE A 62 -23.67 -8.19 6.14
C ILE A 62 -22.40 -7.34 6.22
N PHE A 63 -22.06 -6.89 7.43
CA PHE A 63 -20.77 -6.26 7.71
C PHE A 63 -19.76 -7.28 8.27
N ILE A 64 -18.64 -7.47 7.57
CA ILE A 64 -17.56 -8.41 7.97
C ILE A 64 -16.32 -7.63 8.43
N GLY A 65 -16.15 -6.41 7.94
CA GLY A 65 -15.03 -5.54 8.31
C GLY A 65 -14.94 -4.34 7.38
N SER A 66 -14.11 -3.37 7.77
CA SER A 66 -13.81 -2.17 6.97
C SER A 66 -13.00 -2.51 5.70
N GLU A 67 -13.02 -1.60 4.73
CA GLU A 67 -12.17 -1.66 3.52
C GLU A 67 -10.70 -1.91 3.87
N SER A 68 -10.17 -1.17 4.87
CA SER A 68 -8.79 -1.31 5.35
C SER A 68 -8.51 -2.71 5.91
N SER A 69 -9.50 -3.37 6.50
CA SER A 69 -9.38 -4.74 6.99
C SER A 69 -9.32 -5.74 5.84
N PHE A 70 -10.15 -5.55 4.80
CA PHE A 70 -10.09 -6.35 3.58
C PHE A 70 -8.73 -6.26 2.91
N TYR A 71 -8.21 -5.04 2.69
CA TYR A 71 -6.89 -4.85 2.10
C TYR A 71 -5.78 -5.53 2.91
N ARG A 72 -5.80 -5.42 4.25
CA ARG A 72 -4.80 -6.08 5.11
C ARG A 72 -4.85 -7.61 5.00
N VAL A 73 -6.05 -8.19 4.93
CA VAL A 73 -6.23 -9.65 4.82
C VAL A 73 -5.78 -10.15 3.45
N LEU A 74 -6.19 -9.48 2.38
CA LEU A 74 -5.84 -9.87 1.02
C LEU A 74 -4.34 -9.66 0.71
N LYS A 75 -3.74 -8.58 1.25
CA LYS A 75 -2.30 -8.32 1.14
C LYS A 75 -1.46 -9.40 1.83
N LYS A 76 -1.88 -9.86 3.02
CA LYS A 76 -1.18 -10.93 3.75
C LYS A 76 -1.14 -12.26 2.98
N LYS A 77 -2.15 -12.50 2.13
CA LYS A 77 -2.32 -13.76 1.39
C LYS A 77 -1.79 -13.69 -0.04
N SER A 78 -1.15 -12.58 -0.43
CA SER A 78 -0.55 -12.36 -1.76
C SER A 78 -1.52 -12.56 -2.93
N TYR A 79 -2.83 -12.34 -2.72
CA TYR A 79 -3.84 -12.40 -3.79
C TYR A 79 -3.88 -11.13 -4.64
N TRP A 80 -3.32 -10.05 -4.11
CA TRP A 80 -2.92 -8.96 -4.98
C TRP A 80 -1.66 -9.45 -5.66
N PRO A 81 -1.63 -9.62 -7.00
CA PRO A 81 -0.36 -9.42 -7.66
C PRO A 81 0.16 -8.12 -7.06
N THR A 82 1.33 -8.15 -6.43
CA THR A 82 2.13 -6.94 -6.42
C THR A 82 2.14 -6.61 -7.89
N GLU A 83 1.31 -5.65 -8.32
CA GLU A 83 1.40 -5.14 -9.67
C GLU A 83 2.88 -4.85 -9.76
N GLU A 84 3.57 -5.70 -10.49
CA GLU A 84 4.95 -5.51 -10.79
C GLU A 84 4.82 -4.23 -11.58
N LYS A 85 4.98 -3.10 -10.88
CA LYS A 85 4.72 -1.77 -11.43
C LYS A 85 5.54 -1.83 -12.68
N VAL A 86 4.87 -1.98 -13.82
CA VAL A 86 5.55 -2.00 -15.10
C VAL A 86 6.18 -0.63 -15.05
N LYS A 87 7.49 -0.62 -14.82
CA LYS A 87 8.20 0.62 -14.54
C LYS A 87 8.16 1.30 -15.88
N GLY A 88 7.09 2.08 -16.10
CA GLY A 88 6.90 2.83 -17.31
C GLY A 88 8.18 3.59 -17.51
N GLU A 89 8.64 3.63 -18.76
CA GLU A 89 9.83 4.39 -19.10
C GLU A 89 9.70 5.77 -18.45
N GLN A 90 10.59 6.04 -17.49
CA GLN A 90 10.56 7.30 -16.79
C GLN A 90 10.90 8.34 -17.86
N TRP A 91 9.96 9.23 -18.17
CA TRP A 91 10.21 10.29 -19.13
C TRP A 91 11.31 11.20 -18.56
N ILE A 92 12.53 11.04 -19.05
CA ILE A 92 13.65 11.89 -18.69
C ILE A 92 13.41 13.20 -19.41
N ALA A 93 13.06 14.25 -18.66
CA ALA A 93 12.89 15.57 -19.24
C ALA A 93 14.18 16.01 -19.94
N SER A 94 14.06 16.41 -21.20
CA SER A 94 15.17 16.98 -21.95
C SER A 94 15.60 18.28 -21.27
N THR A 95 16.86 18.37 -20.85
CA THR A 95 17.40 19.62 -20.29
C THR A 95 17.68 20.55 -21.46
N PHE A 96 16.88 21.61 -21.60
CA PHE A 96 17.14 22.65 -22.57
C PHE A 96 18.11 23.68 -21.98
N ASN A 97 19.17 24.02 -22.71
CA ASN A 97 20.15 25.02 -22.31
C ASN A 97 19.96 26.31 -23.12
N CYS A 98 19.46 27.38 -22.49
CA CYS A 98 19.39 28.72 -23.10
C CYS A 98 20.78 29.36 -23.13
N LYS A 99 21.17 29.91 -24.28
CA LYS A 99 22.38 30.74 -24.44
C LYS A 99 22.05 32.22 -24.56
N GLY A 100 20.79 32.58 -24.79
CA GLY A 100 20.34 33.97 -24.97
C GLY A 100 18.94 34.24 -24.42
N PRO A 101 18.54 35.53 -24.33
CA PRO A 101 17.20 35.91 -23.89
C PRO A 101 16.13 35.47 -24.92
N ASN A 102 14.95 35.09 -24.44
CA ASN A 102 13.75 34.68 -25.22
C ASN A 102 13.85 33.37 -26.03
N GLU A 103 14.81 32.49 -25.76
CA GLU A 103 14.98 31.25 -26.52
C GLU A 103 14.02 30.11 -26.15
N ILE A 104 13.54 30.06 -24.90
CA ILE A 104 12.62 29.01 -24.42
C ILE A 104 11.44 29.64 -23.72
N TRP A 105 10.26 29.11 -24.05
CA TRP A 105 9.02 29.43 -23.38
C TRP A 105 8.32 28.13 -23.00
N SER A 106 7.89 28.02 -21.74
CA SER A 106 7.09 26.89 -21.26
C SER A 106 5.86 27.42 -20.56
N TRP A 107 4.69 27.00 -21.01
CA TRP A 107 3.40 27.31 -20.41
C TRP A 107 2.79 26.00 -19.92
N ILE A 108 2.45 25.97 -18.63
CA ILE A 108 1.62 24.90 -18.08
C ILE A 108 0.14 25.26 -18.33
N LEU A 109 -0.66 24.29 -18.75
CA LEU A 109 -2.12 24.42 -18.74
C LEU A 109 -2.64 23.89 -17.40
N PRO A 110 -3.63 24.54 -16.77
CA PRO A 110 -4.29 23.98 -15.59
C PRO A 110 -5.14 22.76 -15.99
N ILE A 111 -4.97 21.67 -15.25
CA ILE A 111 -5.83 20.48 -15.26
C ILE A 111 -7.05 20.67 -14.36
#